data_AF-A0A960AC43-F1
#
_entry.id   AF-A0A960AC43-F1
#
_cell.length_a   1.000
_cell.length_b   1.000
_cell.length_c   1.000
_cell.angle_alpha   90.00
_cell.angle_beta   90.00
_cell.angle_gamma   90.00
#
_symmetry.space_group_name_H-M   'P 1'
#
loop_
_entity.id
_entity.type
_entity.pdbx_description
1 polymer ?
#
loop_
_entity_poly.entity_id
_entity_poly.type
_entity_poly.pdbx_seq_one_letter_code
_entity_poly.pdbx_strand_id
1 'polypeptide(L)'
;MRAYRSVWRSVVLLVAVAAGIIGIAGVGWLATLGTSAAFACLGALFGFSWVEEPRLRPRAMVECTLWFGVAGLLIIGLPPVVGAWTLPLLILVGVSCPPLLDLALASYRKAHPVAEADVPGMLSDRDLARRWRWTTDALQDRSTPVASALLLVQERSALLDELERRDPDRFAEWLVRSGWREPQDR
;
A
#
# COMPACT_ATOMS: atom_id res chain seq x y z
N MET A 1 3.95 -7.54 -1.67
CA MET A 1 3.64 -6.57 -0.61
C MET A 1 3.50 -7.16 0.80
N ARG A 2 2.73 -8.24 1.03
CA ARG A 2 2.55 -8.80 2.39
C ARG A 2 3.85 -9.28 3.06
N ALA A 3 4.70 -10.00 2.31
CA ALA A 3 6.00 -10.47 2.81
C ALA A 3 6.93 -9.31 3.20
N TYR A 4 7.02 -8.27 2.36
CA TYR A 4 7.78 -7.05 2.66
C TYR A 4 7.33 -6.39 3.96
N ARG A 5 6.01 -6.18 4.15
CA ARG A 5 5.48 -5.60 5.40
C ARG A 5 5.81 -6.46 6.62
N SER A 6 5.73 -7.78 6.50
CA SER A 6 6.08 -8.68 7.60
C SER A 6 7.56 -8.58 7.96
N VAL A 7 8.44 -8.65 6.97
CA VAL A 7 9.90 -8.56 7.16
C VAL A 7 10.27 -7.20 7.77
N TRP A 8 9.74 -6.10 7.23
CA TRP A 8 9.99 -4.76 7.75
C TRP A 8 9.56 -4.63 9.22
N ARG A 9 8.37 -5.12 9.57
CA ARG A 9 7.88 -5.09 10.96
C ARG A 9 8.80 -5.88 11.89
N SER A 10 9.23 -7.08 11.49
CA SER A 10 10.15 -7.89 12.29
C SER A 10 11.49 -7.20 12.50
N VAL A 11 12.04 -6.57 11.46
CA VAL A 11 13.31 -5.81 11.57
C VAL A 11 13.16 -4.63 12.52
N VAL A 12 12.12 -3.81 12.36
CA VAL A 12 11.91 -2.63 13.24
C VAL A 12 11.68 -3.03 14.68
N LEU A 13 10.91 -4.10 14.94
CA LEU A 13 10.70 -4.60 16.30
C LEU A 13 12.01 -5.10 16.92
N LEU A 14 12.84 -5.82 16.16
CA LEU A 14 14.14 -6.29 16.65
C LEU A 14 15.06 -5.12 17.01
N VAL A 15 15.13 -4.10 16.16
CA VAL A 15 15.91 -2.88 16.43
C VAL A 15 15.37 -2.13 17.65
N ALA A 16 14.04 -2.06 17.81
CA ALA A 16 13.41 -1.40 18.94
C ALA A 16 13.65 -2.13 20.27
N VAL A 17 13.65 -3.46 20.27
CA VAL A 17 14.02 -4.26 21.45
C VAL A 17 15.48 -4.00 21.83
N ALA A 18 16.40 -4.02 20.85
CA ALA A 18 17.80 -3.72 21.10
C ALA A 18 17.99 -2.29 21.65
N ALA A 19 17.33 -1.30 21.03
CA ALA A 19 17.34 0.09 21.49
C ALA A 19 16.76 0.22 22.91
N GLY A 20 15.69 -0.51 23.23
CA GLY A 20 15.10 -0.52 24.57
C GLY A 20 16.07 -1.07 25.63
N ILE A 21 16.76 -2.18 25.34
CA ILE A 21 17.78 -2.75 26.25
C ILE A 21 18.91 -1.73 26.49
N ILE A 22 19.39 -1.11 25.42
CA ILE A 22 20.47 -0.12 25.50
C ILE A 22 20.01 1.14 26.25
N GLY A 23 18.79 1.61 26.01
CA GLY A 23 18.19 2.73 26.73
C GLY A 23 18.04 2.46 28.22
N ILE A 24 17.59 1.26 28.60
CA ILE A 24 17.51 0.84 30.00
C ILE A 24 18.89 0.87 30.67
N ALA A 25 19.91 0.36 29.98
CA ALA A 25 21.28 0.29 30.50
C ALA A 25 21.97 1.67 30.56
N GLY A 26 21.73 2.54 29.58
CA GLY A 26 22.41 3.83 29.45
C GLY A 26 21.71 5.00 30.14
N VAL A 27 20.39 5.10 30.03
CA VAL A 27 19.58 6.23 30.53
C VAL A 27 18.79 5.84 31.78
N GLY A 28 18.51 4.54 31.95
CA GLY A 28 17.75 4.01 33.07
C GLY A 28 16.34 3.55 32.66
N TRP A 29 15.82 2.57 33.40
CA TRP A 29 14.55 1.91 33.08
C TRP A 29 13.34 2.85 33.19
N LEU A 30 13.31 3.73 34.20
CA LEU A 30 12.23 4.69 34.44
C LEU A 30 12.09 5.69 33.28
N ALA A 31 13.20 6.28 32.83
CA ALA A 31 13.19 7.20 31.70
C ALA A 31 12.75 6.49 30.41
N THR A 32 13.27 5.29 30.15
CA THR A 32 12.93 4.49 28.97
C THR A 32 11.44 4.15 28.91
N LEU A 33 10.88 3.62 30.00
CA LEU A 33 9.46 3.29 30.08
C LEU A 33 8.59 4.54 30.05
N GLY A 34 8.98 5.60 30.76
CA GLY A 34 8.25 6.88 30.79
C GLY A 34 8.13 7.50 29.40
N THR A 35 9.22 7.57 28.64
CA THR A 35 9.21 8.08 27.27
C THR A 35 8.38 7.17 26.36
N SER A 36 8.59 5.85 26.40
CA SER A 36 7.79 4.92 25.59
C SER A 36 6.30 5.02 25.89
N ALA A 37 5.92 5.14 27.16
CA ALA A 37 4.53 5.29 27.57
C ALA A 37 3.93 6.63 27.13
N ALA A 38 4.69 7.74 27.26
CA ALA A 38 4.26 9.05 26.79
C ALA A 38 3.98 9.05 25.28
N PHE A 39 4.87 8.45 24.48
CA PHE A 39 4.64 8.29 23.05
C PHE A 39 3.46 7.36 22.76
N ALA A 40 3.31 6.24 23.48
CA ALA A 40 2.16 5.36 23.32
C ALA A 40 0.83 6.10 23.57
N CYS A 41 0.76 6.95 24.59
CA CYS A 41 -0.39 7.83 24.86
C CYS A 41 -0.65 8.79 23.70
N LEU A 42 0.39 9.41 23.12
CA LEU A 42 0.25 10.25 21.93
C LEU A 42 -0.30 9.44 20.74
N GLY A 43 0.18 8.21 20.53
CA GLY A 43 -0.33 7.30 19.51
C GLY A 43 -1.81 6.94 19.71
N ALA A 44 -2.24 6.74 20.96
CA ALA A 44 -3.64 6.51 21.27
C ALA A 44 -4.51 7.73 20.93
N LEU A 45 -4.10 8.93 21.33
CA LEU A 45 -4.80 10.19 21.01
C LEU A 45 -4.86 10.43 19.50
N PHE A 46 -3.77 10.15 18.79
CA PHE A 46 -3.70 10.25 17.34
C PHE A 46 -4.67 9.27 16.66
N GLY A 47 -4.65 8.00 17.04
CA GLY A 47 -5.57 6.99 16.47
C GLY A 47 -7.05 7.27 16.80
N PHE A 48 -7.32 7.88 17.96
CA PHE A 48 -8.67 8.29 18.34
C PHE A 48 -9.18 9.49 17.52
N SER A 49 -8.33 10.49 17.27
CA SER A 49 -8.69 11.74 16.58
C SER A 49 -8.76 11.60 15.07
N TRP A 50 -7.91 10.78 14.46
CA TRP A 50 -7.78 10.70 13.00
C TRP A 50 -8.74 9.71 12.34
N VAL A 51 -9.34 8.78 13.10
CA VAL A 51 -10.28 7.78 12.56
C VAL A 51 -11.72 8.20 12.81
N GLU A 52 -12.38 8.62 11.73
CA GLU A 52 -13.78 9.04 11.71
C GLU A 52 -14.73 7.85 11.92
N GLU A 53 -14.43 6.68 11.35
CA GLU A 53 -15.29 5.50 11.46
C GLU A 53 -15.22 4.85 12.86
N PRO A 54 -16.34 4.81 13.62
CA PRO A 54 -16.34 4.31 15.01
C PRO A 54 -15.93 2.84 15.13
N ARG A 55 -16.22 2.03 14.09
CA ARG A 55 -15.93 0.59 14.07
C ARG A 55 -14.44 0.29 13.89
N LEU A 56 -13.69 1.16 13.21
CA LEU A 56 -12.25 0.98 12.96
C LEU A 56 -11.37 1.65 14.02
N ARG A 57 -11.93 2.62 14.75
CA ARG A 57 -11.24 3.39 15.79
C ARG A 57 -10.46 2.56 16.82
N PRO A 58 -11.00 1.50 17.47
CA PRO A 58 -10.23 0.79 18.50
C PRO A 58 -8.99 0.09 17.93
N ARG A 59 -9.10 -0.47 16.71
CA ARG A 59 -7.98 -1.12 16.05
C ARG A 59 -6.90 -0.13 15.66
N ALA A 60 -7.29 0.99 15.07
CA ALA A 60 -6.34 2.06 14.73
C ALA A 60 -5.66 2.64 15.97
N MET A 61 -6.41 2.84 17.06
CA MET A 61 -5.86 3.29 18.33
C MET A 61 -4.79 2.34 18.86
N VAL A 62 -5.05 1.03 18.90
CA VAL A 62 -4.07 0.02 19.33
C VAL A 62 -2.84 0.01 18.41
N GLU A 63 -3.04 0.03 17.09
CA GLU A 63 -1.92 0.03 16.13
C GLU A 63 -1.06 1.29 16.29
N CYS A 64 -1.65 2.49 16.37
CA CYS A 64 -0.92 3.74 16.59
C CYS A 64 -0.21 3.78 17.96
N THR A 65 -0.87 3.30 19.02
CA THR A 65 -0.28 3.20 20.38
C THR A 65 0.99 2.36 20.35
N LEU A 66 0.94 1.19 19.73
CA LEU A 66 2.08 0.28 19.62
C LEU A 66 3.24 0.91 18.83
N TRP A 67 2.96 1.48 17.66
CA TRP A 67 4.00 2.06 16.81
C TRP A 67 4.65 3.30 17.40
N PHE A 68 3.88 4.16 18.08
CA PHE A 68 4.47 5.30 18.78
C PHE A 68 5.29 4.85 19.99
N GLY A 69 4.85 3.84 20.74
CA GLY A 69 5.66 3.27 21.81
C GLY A 69 7.00 2.75 21.30
N VAL A 70 6.99 2.01 20.17
CA VAL A 70 8.21 1.58 19.46
C VAL A 70 9.08 2.77 19.05
N ALA A 71 8.50 3.84 18.52
CA ALA A 71 9.24 5.05 18.17
C ALA A 71 9.90 5.70 19.41
N GLY A 72 9.21 5.71 20.56
CA GLY A 72 9.78 6.19 21.82
C GLY A 72 11.02 5.40 22.25
N LEU A 73 10.98 4.07 22.15
CA LEU A 73 12.15 3.21 22.42
C LEU A 73 13.32 3.50 21.47
N LEU A 74 13.03 3.71 20.19
CA LEU A 74 14.05 4.04 19.19
C LEU A 74 14.68 5.42 19.48
N ILE A 75 13.87 6.43 19.80
CA ILE A 75 14.35 7.80 20.08
C ILE A 75 15.25 7.85 21.31
N ILE A 76 14.93 7.11 22.37
CA ILE A 76 15.75 7.11 23.60
C ILE A 76 16.95 6.17 23.52
N GLY A 77 16.81 5.04 22.82
CA GLY A 77 17.79 3.97 22.82
C GLY A 77 18.85 4.04 21.71
N LEU A 78 18.57 4.67 20.57
CA LEU A 78 19.53 4.79 19.47
C LEU A 78 20.62 5.85 19.67
N PRO A 79 20.38 7.04 20.26
CA PRO A 79 21.40 8.08 20.35
C PRO A 79 22.71 7.64 21.01
N PRO A 80 22.71 6.83 22.10
CA PRO A 80 23.95 6.33 22.70
C PRO A 80 24.79 5.43 21.77
N VAL A 81 24.17 4.79 20.77
CA VAL A 81 24.83 3.84 19.86
C VAL A 81 25.34 4.52 18.61
N VAL A 82 24.51 5.36 18.00
CA VAL A 82 24.76 5.90 16.66
C VAL A 82 25.06 7.41 16.66
N GLY A 83 24.85 8.09 17.79
CA GLY A 83 25.10 9.52 17.95
C GLY A 83 24.27 10.36 16.99
N ALA A 84 24.94 11.24 16.24
CA ALA A 84 24.28 12.16 15.29
C ALA A 84 23.53 11.43 14.15
N TRP A 85 23.87 10.17 13.86
CA TRP A 85 23.21 9.37 12.82
C TRP A 85 21.84 8.83 13.24
N THR A 86 21.41 9.03 14.48
CA THR A 86 20.06 8.62 14.90
C THR A 86 18.96 9.31 14.11
N LEU A 87 19.08 10.62 13.86
CA LEU A 87 18.08 11.37 13.08
C LEU A 87 17.91 10.83 11.65
N PRO A 88 18.96 10.70 10.82
CA PRO A 88 18.79 10.16 9.47
C PRO A 88 18.30 8.70 9.47
N LEU A 89 18.67 7.87 10.45
CA LEU A 89 18.13 6.51 10.59
C LEU A 89 16.63 6.52 10.89
N LEU A 90 16.17 7.37 11.82
CA LEU A 90 14.74 7.52 12.12
C LEU A 90 13.96 8.03 10.90
N ILE A 91 14.52 8.98 10.15
CA ILE A 91 13.94 9.47 8.89
C ILE A 91 13.86 8.33 7.87
N LEU A 92 14.92 7.56 7.69
CA LEU A 92 14.95 6.43 6.76
C LEU A 92 13.90 5.37 7.13
N VAL A 93 13.81 5.01 8.42
CA VAL A 93 12.78 4.09 8.93
C VAL A 93 11.39 4.65 8.68
N GLY A 94 11.18 5.94 8.96
CA GLY A 94 9.91 6.62 8.69
C GLY A 94 9.54 6.60 7.20
N VAL A 95 10.43 6.98 6.31
CA VAL A 95 10.17 7.00 4.85
C VAL A 95 9.97 5.59 4.30
N SER A 96 10.65 4.58 4.86
CA SER A 96 10.47 3.17 4.47
C SER A 96 9.16 2.53 5.00
N CYS A 97 8.41 3.26 5.83
CA CYS A 97 7.19 2.78 6.46
C CYS A 97 6.14 2.45 5.39
N PRO A 98 5.65 1.19 5.31
CA PRO A 98 4.69 0.77 4.29
C PRO A 98 3.46 1.67 4.11
N PRO A 99 2.77 2.17 5.16
CA PRO A 99 1.64 3.08 4.97
C PRO A 99 2.03 4.42 4.35
N LEU A 100 3.21 4.95 4.66
CA LEU A 100 3.70 6.19 4.03
C LEU A 100 4.06 5.95 2.56
N LEU A 101 4.63 4.79 2.24
CA LEU A 101 4.85 4.39 0.85
C LEU A 101 3.53 4.19 0.10
N ASP A 102 2.52 3.59 0.72
CA ASP A 102 1.20 3.42 0.10
C ASP A 102 0.51 4.78 -0.14
N LEU A 103 0.59 5.70 0.83
CA LEU A 103 0.09 7.07 0.69
C LEU A 103 0.87 7.85 -0.37
N ALA A 104 2.20 7.74 -0.38
CA ALA A 104 3.05 8.39 -1.38
C ALA A 104 2.77 7.83 -2.78
N LEU A 105 2.59 6.52 -2.93
CA LEU A 105 2.20 5.88 -4.19
C LEU A 105 0.79 6.28 -4.61
N ALA A 106 -0.16 6.39 -3.68
CA ALA A 106 -1.51 6.86 -3.98
C ALA A 106 -1.53 8.33 -4.41
N SER A 107 -0.81 9.20 -3.69
CA SER A 107 -0.62 10.61 -4.05
C SER A 107 0.11 10.76 -5.37
N TYR A 108 1.15 9.96 -5.61
CA TYR A 108 1.90 9.94 -6.86
C TYR A 108 1.00 9.51 -8.04
N ARG A 109 0.17 8.46 -7.89
CA ARG A 109 -0.82 8.07 -8.91
C ARG A 109 -1.90 9.13 -9.13
N LYS A 110 -2.21 9.94 -8.11
CA LYS A 110 -3.19 11.03 -8.22
C LYS A 110 -2.59 12.27 -8.88
N ALA A 111 -1.33 12.58 -8.62
CA ALA A 111 -0.59 13.73 -9.16
C ALA A 111 -0.03 13.46 -10.57
N HIS A 112 0.34 12.21 -10.82
CA HIS A 112 0.57 11.64 -12.13
C HIS A 112 -0.53 10.63 -12.41
N PRO A 113 -1.78 11.08 -12.67
CA PRO A 113 -2.73 10.22 -13.35
C PRO A 113 -2.00 9.73 -14.59
N VAL A 114 -1.94 8.42 -14.79
CA VAL A 114 -1.11 7.78 -15.82
C VAL A 114 -1.16 8.63 -17.10
N ALA A 115 -0.04 9.32 -17.36
CA ALA A 115 0.00 10.39 -18.35
C ALA A 115 -0.13 9.76 -19.74
N GLU A 116 -1.25 10.01 -20.43
CA GLU A 116 -1.52 9.94 -21.89
C GLU A 116 -1.05 8.74 -22.75
N ALA A 117 -0.20 7.85 -22.25
CA ALA A 117 0.20 6.59 -22.88
C ALA A 117 -0.85 5.48 -22.68
N ASP A 118 -1.94 5.78 -21.98
CA ASP A 118 -3.05 4.90 -21.64
C ASP A 118 -4.28 5.08 -22.54
N VAL A 119 -4.18 5.83 -23.63
CA VAL A 119 -5.20 5.74 -24.69
C VAL A 119 -5.02 4.36 -25.33
N PRO A 120 -6.01 3.44 -25.25
CA PRO A 120 -5.89 2.10 -25.84
C PRO A 120 -5.41 2.13 -27.31
N GLY A 121 -5.76 3.20 -28.02
CA GLY A 121 -5.29 3.53 -29.37
C GLY A 121 -3.78 3.53 -29.59
N MET A 122 -2.96 3.79 -28.55
CA MET A 122 -1.50 3.83 -28.65
C MET A 122 -0.81 2.53 -28.23
N LEU A 123 -1.54 1.59 -27.63
CA LEU A 123 -0.97 0.33 -27.18
C LEU A 123 -0.70 -0.61 -28.37
N SER A 124 0.40 -1.35 -28.36
CA SER A 124 0.60 -2.44 -29.34
C SER A 124 -0.41 -3.56 -29.09
N ASP A 125 -0.73 -4.39 -30.09
CA ASP A 125 -1.66 -5.52 -29.92
C ASP A 125 -1.23 -6.48 -28.81
N ARG A 126 0.10 -6.66 -28.66
CA ARG A 126 0.68 -7.49 -27.60
C ARG A 126 0.44 -6.88 -26.22
N ASP A 127 0.50 -5.55 -26.11
CA ASP A 127 0.28 -4.83 -24.87
C ASP A 127 -1.22 -4.77 -24.51
N LEU A 128 -2.10 -4.58 -25.50
CA LEU A 128 -3.55 -4.73 -25.33
C LEU A 128 -3.89 -6.12 -24.77
N ALA A 129 -3.38 -7.20 -25.39
CA ALA A 129 -3.63 -8.57 -24.93
C ALA A 129 -3.01 -8.87 -23.55
N ARG A 130 -1.87 -8.25 -23.21
CA ARG A 130 -1.28 -8.36 -21.87
C ARG A 130 -2.15 -7.66 -20.83
N ARG A 131 -2.61 -6.44 -21.13
CA ARG A 131 -3.41 -5.61 -20.24
C ARG A 131 -4.81 -6.18 -20.02
N TRP A 132 -5.40 -6.76 -21.06
CA TRP A 132 -6.64 -7.53 -20.97
C TRP A 132 -6.52 -8.73 -20.02
N ARG A 133 -5.44 -9.51 -20.12
CA ARG A 133 -5.21 -10.62 -19.19
C ARG A 133 -5.03 -10.15 -17.75
N TRP A 134 -4.22 -9.11 -17.55
CA TRP A 134 -4.00 -8.55 -16.22
C TRP A 134 -5.29 -8.05 -15.56
N THR A 135 -6.14 -7.30 -16.30
CA THR A 135 -7.44 -6.84 -15.76
C THR A 135 -8.39 -8.00 -15.45
N THR A 136 -8.32 -9.10 -16.22
CA THR A 136 -9.07 -10.33 -15.93
C THR A 136 -8.64 -10.95 -14.61
N ASP A 137 -7.33 -11.16 -14.42
CA ASP A 137 -6.78 -11.77 -13.22
C ASP A 137 -7.07 -10.90 -11.98
N ALA A 138 -6.97 -9.58 -12.12
CA ALA A 138 -7.27 -8.63 -11.04
C ALA A 138 -8.75 -8.63 -10.64
N LEU A 139 -9.67 -8.81 -11.59
CA LEU A 139 -11.12 -8.92 -11.30
C LEU A 139 -11.49 -10.27 -10.68
N GLN A 140 -10.75 -11.35 -10.99
CA GLN A 140 -10.97 -12.66 -10.38
C GLN A 140 -10.46 -12.74 -8.93
N ASP A 141 -9.55 -11.86 -8.54
CA ASP A 141 -9.10 -11.74 -7.15
C ASP A 141 -10.23 -11.22 -6.25
N ARG A 142 -10.76 -12.11 -5.39
CA ARG A 142 -11.82 -11.79 -4.42
C ARG A 142 -11.42 -10.75 -3.38
N SER A 143 -10.14 -10.41 -3.28
CA SER A 143 -9.64 -9.36 -2.39
C SER A 143 -9.62 -7.97 -3.01
N THR A 144 -9.98 -7.84 -4.29
CA THR A 144 -10.07 -6.55 -4.98
C THR A 144 -11.22 -5.70 -4.41
N PRO A 145 -10.93 -4.48 -3.91
CA PRO A 145 -11.97 -3.58 -3.42
C PRO A 145 -12.98 -3.21 -4.51
N VAL A 146 -14.26 -3.05 -4.15
CA VAL A 146 -15.35 -2.75 -5.11
C VAL A 146 -15.06 -1.52 -5.96
N ALA A 147 -14.55 -0.44 -5.36
CA ALA A 147 -14.18 0.76 -6.10
C ALA A 147 -13.09 0.50 -7.15
N SER A 148 -12.13 -0.37 -6.85
CA SER A 148 -11.08 -0.78 -7.78
C SER A 148 -11.63 -1.70 -8.88
N ALA A 149 -12.58 -2.59 -8.54
CA ALA A 149 -13.26 -3.44 -9.51
C ALA A 149 -14.03 -2.61 -10.55
N LEU A 150 -14.70 -1.54 -10.14
CA LEU A 150 -15.41 -0.65 -11.08
C LEU A 150 -14.45 0.03 -12.09
N LEU A 151 -13.28 0.50 -11.63
CA LEU A 151 -12.27 1.08 -12.52
C LEU A 151 -11.73 0.04 -13.51
N LEU A 152 -11.47 -1.18 -13.05
CA LEU A 152 -11.01 -2.27 -13.91
C LEU A 152 -12.06 -2.68 -14.97
N VAL A 153 -13.35 -2.61 -14.62
CA VAL A 153 -14.44 -2.84 -15.58
C VAL A 153 -14.49 -1.74 -16.64
N GLN A 154 -14.36 -0.48 -16.25
CA GLN A 154 -14.29 0.64 -17.20
C GLN A 154 -13.07 0.55 -18.12
N GLU A 155 -11.93 0.12 -17.58
CA GLU A 155 -10.72 -0.09 -18.38
C GLU A 155 -10.91 -1.24 -19.37
N ARG A 156 -11.57 -2.35 -18.95
CA ARG A 156 -11.90 -3.45 -19.85
C ARG A 156 -12.82 -3.05 -20.98
N SER A 157 -13.83 -2.21 -20.76
CA SER A 157 -14.69 -1.75 -21.85
C SER A 157 -13.89 -0.97 -22.88
N ALA A 158 -13.03 -0.05 -22.44
CA ALA A 158 -12.18 0.72 -23.36
C ALA A 158 -11.19 -0.16 -24.15
N LEU A 159 -10.66 -1.23 -23.54
CA LEU A 159 -9.81 -2.19 -24.24
C LEU A 159 -10.59 -3.02 -25.27
N LEU A 160 -11.83 -3.41 -24.97
CA LEU A 160 -12.70 -4.13 -25.92
C LEU A 160 -13.07 -3.24 -27.09
N ASP A 161 -13.48 -1.99 -26.83
CA ASP A 161 -13.82 -1.03 -27.87
C ASP A 161 -12.66 -0.82 -28.84
N GLU A 162 -11.44 -0.75 -28.31
CA GLU A 162 -10.23 -0.63 -29.13
C GLU A 162 -9.90 -1.90 -29.92
N LEU A 163 -10.11 -3.08 -29.34
CA LEU A 163 -9.93 -4.35 -30.07
C LEU A 163 -10.94 -4.48 -31.22
N GLU A 164 -12.21 -4.13 -30.98
CA GLU A 164 -13.26 -4.09 -32.00
C GLU A 164 -12.93 -3.08 -33.09
N ARG A 165 -12.43 -1.89 -32.71
CA ARG A 165 -12.06 -0.84 -33.67
C ARG A 165 -10.92 -1.24 -34.61
N ARG A 166 -9.96 -2.06 -34.14
CA ARG A 166 -8.80 -2.49 -34.94
C ARG A 166 -9.12 -3.61 -35.92
N ASP A 167 -9.90 -4.59 -35.50
CA ASP A 167 -10.19 -5.78 -36.30
C ASP A 167 -11.61 -6.31 -35.96
N PRO A 168 -12.65 -5.67 -36.52
CA PRO A 168 -14.04 -5.97 -36.14
C PRO A 168 -14.46 -7.39 -36.53
N ASP A 169 -13.95 -7.91 -37.66
CA ASP A 169 -14.29 -9.26 -38.12
C ASP A 169 -13.70 -10.32 -37.19
N ARG A 170 -12.41 -10.20 -36.85
CA ARG A 170 -11.75 -11.12 -35.91
C ARG A 170 -12.31 -11.00 -34.49
N PHE A 171 -12.71 -9.80 -34.09
CA PHE A 171 -13.37 -9.58 -32.80
C PHE A 171 -14.73 -10.30 -32.75
N ALA A 172 -15.52 -10.21 -33.82
CA ALA A 172 -16.79 -10.93 -33.93
C ALA A 172 -16.59 -12.46 -33.88
N GLU A 173 -15.60 -12.99 -34.61
CA GLU A 173 -15.24 -14.42 -34.53
C GLU A 173 -14.83 -14.83 -33.11
N TRP A 174 -14.05 -13.99 -32.43
CA TRP A 174 -13.61 -14.24 -31.06
C TRP A 174 -14.78 -14.28 -30.08
N LEU A 175 -15.75 -13.36 -30.20
CA LEU A 175 -16.96 -13.35 -29.37
C LEU A 175 -17.82 -14.61 -29.57
N VAL A 176 -17.97 -15.07 -30.82
CA VAL A 176 -18.69 -16.33 -31.12
C VAL A 176 -17.96 -17.52 -30.52
N ARG A 177 -16.64 -17.62 -30.72
CA ARG A 177 -15.82 -18.73 -30.19
C ARG A 177 -15.81 -18.80 -28.66
N SER A 178 -15.86 -17.65 -28.00
CA SER A 178 -15.88 -17.56 -26.55
C SER A 178 -17.28 -17.73 -25.94
N GLY A 179 -18.32 -17.89 -26.77
CA GLY A 179 -19.70 -18.14 -26.34
C GLY A 179 -20.43 -16.88 -25.86
N TRP A 180 -19.91 -15.69 -26.14
CA TRP A 180 -20.52 -14.41 -25.74
C TRP A 180 -21.53 -13.88 -26.76
N ARG A 181 -21.56 -14.44 -27.97
CA ARG A 181 -22.50 -14.08 -29.05
C ARG A 181 -22.88 -15.33 -29.85
N GLU A 182 -24.15 -15.44 -30.25
CA GLU A 182 -24.59 -16.47 -31.20
C GLU A 182 -24.10 -16.16 -32.63
N PRO A 183 -23.83 -17.18 -33.46
CA PRO A 183 -23.52 -16.96 -34.87
C PRO A 183 -24.68 -16.24 -35.55
N GLN A 184 -24.43 -15.08 -36.15
CA GLN A 184 -25.42 -14.45 -37.02
C GLN A 184 -25.22 -14.99 -38.42
N ASP A 185 -26.15 -15.84 -38.88
CA ASP A 185 -26.22 -16.26 -40.28
C ASP A 185 -26.46 -15.01 -41.13
N ARG A 186 -25.48 -14.65 -41.96
CA ARG A 186 -25.56 -13.56 -42.94
C ARG A 186 -26.29 -14.01 -44.20
#